data_AF-A0A956KS42-F1
#
_entry.id   AF-A0A956KS42-F1
#
_cell.length_a   1.000
_cell.length_b   1.000
_cell.length_c   1.000
_cell.angle_alpha   90.00
_cell.angle_beta   90.00
_cell.angle_gamma   90.00
#
_symmetry.space_group_name_H-M   'P 1'
#
loop_
_entity.id
_entity.type
_entity.pdbx_description
1 polymer ?
#
loop_
_entity_poly.entity_id
_entity_poly.type
_entity_poly.pdbx_seq_one_letter_code
_entity_poly.pdbx_strand_id
1 'polypeptide(L)'
;MAFDAAALHALCSSSSVAAKILDAHLAGELGDGERATVDETIEVTGASRRDTIDGLKAIGSTGAGEFKVGRKGHPTRLEWLVDIETLEDAVAGRIPVQRSPRIEVDEQPSLGLYDHVDDDSIAGDADIDDASEV
;
A
#
# COMPACT_ATOMS: atom_id res chain seq x y z
N MET A 1 9.23 -0.36 -9.40
CA MET A 1 10.30 0.59 -9.04
C MET A 1 11.58 -0.23 -8.80
N ALA A 2 12.76 0.26 -9.19
CA ALA A 2 14.01 -0.43 -8.83
C ALA A 2 14.41 -0.03 -7.40
N PHE A 3 14.94 -0.98 -6.63
CA PHE A 3 15.46 -0.72 -5.30
C PHE A 3 16.78 0.08 -5.37
N ASP A 4 16.87 1.16 -4.60
CA ASP A 4 18.06 2.00 -4.46
C ASP A 4 18.57 1.97 -3.01
N ALA A 5 19.56 1.10 -2.79
CA ALA A 5 20.20 0.94 -1.48
C ALA A 5 20.95 2.20 -1.01
N ALA A 6 21.49 3.01 -1.93
CA ALA A 6 22.20 4.23 -1.56
C ALA A 6 21.21 5.31 -1.09
N ALA A 7 20.05 5.41 -1.74
CA ALA A 7 18.97 6.28 -1.30
C ALA A 7 18.42 5.86 0.08
N LEU A 8 18.29 4.54 0.33
CA LEU A 8 17.86 4.03 1.64
C LEU A 8 18.86 4.40 2.75
N HIS A 9 20.16 4.17 2.52
CA HIS A 9 21.21 4.55 3.48
C HIS A 9 21.22 6.07 3.77
N ALA A 10 21.09 6.89 2.73
CA ALA A 10 21.02 8.35 2.88
C ALA A 10 19.77 8.79 3.65
N LEU A 11 18.62 8.10 3.46
CA LEU A 11 17.39 8.34 4.20
C LEU A 11 17.58 8.02 5.69
N CYS A 12 18.16 6.87 6.04
CA CYS A 12 18.46 6.53 7.43
C CYS A 12 19.39 7.54 8.10
N SER A 13 20.36 8.05 7.33
CA SER A 13 21.32 9.05 7.83
C SER A 13 20.68 10.43 8.07
N SER A 14 19.60 10.76 7.35
CA SER A 14 18.95 12.08 7.40
C SER A 14 17.64 12.10 8.19
N SER A 15 16.99 10.95 8.39
CA SER A 15 15.72 10.81 9.10
C SER A 15 15.84 9.78 10.22
N SER A 16 15.82 10.28 11.47
CA SER A 16 15.84 9.42 12.65
C SER A 16 14.60 8.53 12.77
N VAL A 17 13.46 8.96 12.21
CA VAL A 17 12.24 8.16 12.18
C VAL A 17 12.40 7.00 11.21
N ALA A 18 12.86 7.25 9.98
CA ALA A 18 13.09 6.17 9.01
C ALA A 18 14.10 5.14 9.52
N ALA A 19 15.18 5.60 10.18
CA ALA A 19 16.16 4.73 10.80
C ALA A 19 15.53 3.85 11.89
N LYS A 20 14.72 4.42 12.79
CA LYS A 20 14.02 3.65 13.84
C LYS A 20 13.04 2.63 13.28
N ILE A 21 12.34 2.97 12.21
CA ILE A 21 11.39 2.06 11.55
C ILE A 21 12.13 0.84 11.00
N LEU A 22 13.26 1.07 10.31
CA LEU A 22 14.07 -0.02 9.78
C LEU A 22 14.73 -0.83 10.89
N ASP A 23 15.26 -0.19 11.93
CA ASP A 23 15.84 -0.88 13.09
C ASP A 23 14.81 -1.80 13.76
N ALA A 24 13.60 -1.30 14.02
CA ALA A 24 12.49 -2.09 14.55
C ALA A 24 12.10 -3.26 13.63
N HIS A 25 12.12 -3.04 12.31
CA HIS A 25 11.83 -4.10 11.35
C HIS A 25 12.91 -5.19 11.36
N LEU A 26 14.19 -4.81 11.31
CA LEU A 26 15.33 -5.71 11.34
C LEU A 26 15.43 -6.47 12.68
N ALA A 27 15.02 -5.84 13.77
CA ALA A 27 14.90 -6.48 15.07
C ALA A 27 13.71 -7.46 15.18
N GLY A 28 12.83 -7.51 14.16
CA GLY A 28 11.64 -8.36 14.18
C GLY A 28 10.53 -7.86 15.12
N GLU A 29 10.53 -6.58 15.47
CA GLU A 29 9.52 -5.98 16.35
C GLU A 29 8.25 -5.56 15.58
N LEU A 30 8.30 -5.58 14.25
CA LEU A 30 7.18 -5.20 13.37
C LEU A 30 6.60 -6.43 12.66
N GLY A 31 5.48 -6.93 13.19
CA GLY A 31 4.61 -7.92 12.54
C GLY A 31 5.33 -9.21 12.10
N ASP A 32 4.83 -9.80 11.02
CA ASP A 32 5.32 -11.09 10.47
C ASP A 32 6.57 -10.93 9.57
N GLY A 33 7.20 -9.75 9.55
CA GLY A 33 8.36 -9.46 8.70
C GLY A 33 8.04 -9.16 7.23
N GLU A 34 6.82 -9.41 6.76
CA GLU A 34 6.42 -9.11 5.36
C GLU A 34 5.83 -7.71 5.19
N ARG A 35 5.37 -7.10 6.29
CA ARG A 35 4.73 -5.79 6.29
C ARG A 35 4.96 -5.04 7.60
N ALA A 36 4.90 -3.72 7.54
CA ALA A 36 4.87 -2.84 8.69
C ALA A 36 3.63 -1.95 8.63
N THR A 37 2.72 -2.07 9.61
CA THR A 37 1.56 -1.17 9.67
C THR A 37 1.90 0.14 10.40
N VAL A 38 1.18 1.21 10.07
CA VAL A 38 1.36 2.52 10.74
C VAL A 38 1.15 2.42 12.24
N ASP A 39 0.14 1.67 12.68
CA ASP A 39 -0.22 1.59 14.10
C ASP A 39 0.85 0.81 14.89
N GLU A 40 1.28 -0.36 14.41
CA GLU A 40 2.40 -1.13 15.01
C GLU A 40 3.69 -0.30 15.06
N THR A 41 3.97 0.43 13.98
CA THR A 41 5.18 1.25 13.91
C THR A 41 5.14 2.40 14.91
N ILE A 42 3.97 3.02 15.14
CA ILE A 42 3.80 4.05 16.19
C ILE A 42 4.02 3.44 17.57
N GLU A 43 3.47 2.25 17.83
CA GLU A 43 3.61 1.57 19.11
C GLU A 43 5.07 1.26 19.44
N VAL A 44 5.84 0.77 18.46
CA VAL A 44 7.26 0.42 18.66
C VAL A 44 8.16 1.64 18.71
N THR A 45 8.00 2.58 17.76
CA THR A 45 8.95 3.71 17.63
C THR A 45 8.60 4.91 18.52
N GLY A 46 7.35 4.99 19.01
CA GLY A 46 6.80 6.15 19.71
C GLY A 46 6.68 7.41 18.83
N ALA A 47 6.87 7.30 17.52
CA ALA A 47 6.80 8.42 16.59
C ALA A 47 5.35 8.91 16.40
N SER A 48 5.20 10.17 15.98
CA SER A 48 3.87 10.68 15.65
C SER A 48 3.32 9.97 14.42
N ARG A 49 1.99 9.82 14.33
CA ARG A 49 1.34 9.18 13.16
C ARG A 49 1.78 9.79 11.83
N ARG A 50 1.94 11.12 11.79
CA ARG A 50 2.39 11.83 10.59
C ARG A 50 3.81 11.44 10.22
N ASP A 51 4.73 11.49 11.18
CA ASP A 51 6.13 11.16 10.93
C ASP A 51 6.31 9.69 10.53
N THR A 52 5.52 8.80 11.13
CA THR A 52 5.48 7.38 10.75
C THR A 52 5.02 7.20 9.31
N ILE A 53 3.92 7.86 8.91
CA ILE A 53 3.42 7.80 7.53
C ILE A 53 4.47 8.35 6.55
N ASP A 54 5.06 9.50 6.88
CA ASP A 54 6.06 10.15 6.03
C ASP A 54 7.34 9.28 5.94
N GLY A 55 7.74 8.64 7.03
CA GLY A 55 8.85 7.69 7.08
C GLY A 55 8.60 6.44 6.22
N LEU A 56 7.45 5.78 6.39
CA LEU A 56 7.09 4.60 5.60
C LEU A 56 6.97 4.91 4.09
N LYS A 57 6.42 6.08 3.74
CA LYS A 57 6.39 6.54 2.34
C LYS A 57 7.79 6.81 1.79
N ALA A 58 8.65 7.45 2.56
CA ALA A 58 10.02 7.74 2.15
C ALA A 58 10.81 6.44 1.92
N ILE A 59 10.66 5.46 2.80
CA ILE A 59 11.26 4.12 2.63
C ILE A 59 10.71 3.44 1.37
N GLY A 60 9.39 3.44 1.16
CA GLY A 60 8.79 2.87 -0.06
C GLY A 60 9.27 3.56 -1.34
N SER A 61 9.57 4.86 -1.28
CA SER A 61 10.10 5.63 -2.42
C SER A 61 11.51 5.21 -2.84
N THR A 62 12.27 4.53 -1.97
CA THR A 62 13.57 3.95 -2.33
C THR A 62 13.45 2.58 -3.02
N GLY A 63 12.22 2.09 -3.20
CA GLY A 63 11.96 0.76 -3.76
C GLY A 63 12.19 -0.39 -2.77
N ALA A 64 12.41 -0.12 -1.48
CA ALA A 64 12.50 -1.13 -0.43
C ALA A 64 11.16 -1.86 -0.18
N GLY A 65 10.05 -1.17 -0.46
CA GLY A 65 8.71 -1.68 -0.27
C GLY A 65 7.66 -0.86 -1.00
N GLU A 66 6.41 -1.32 -0.96
CA GLU A 66 5.25 -0.61 -1.50
C GLU A 66 4.38 -0.06 -0.37
N PHE A 67 4.20 1.26 -0.34
CA PHE A 67 3.33 1.90 0.65
C PHE A 67 1.87 1.86 0.21
N LYS A 68 1.05 1.12 0.96
CA LYS A 68 -0.39 0.95 0.70
C LYS A 68 -1.21 1.76 1.69
N VAL A 69 -1.99 2.72 1.16
CA VAL A 69 -2.97 3.48 1.95
C VAL A 69 -4.15 2.60 2.28
N GLY A 70 -4.43 2.47 3.57
CA GLY A 70 -5.52 1.65 4.07
C GLY A 70 -6.88 2.13 3.58
N ARG A 71 -7.78 1.18 3.31
CA ARG A 71 -9.22 1.40 3.08
C ARG A 71 -10.00 0.69 4.18
N LYS A 72 -11.34 0.82 4.21
CA LYS A 72 -12.18 0.17 5.24
C LYS A 72 -11.82 -1.32 5.39
N GLY A 73 -11.35 -1.71 6.57
CA GLY A 73 -10.93 -3.09 6.89
C GLY A 73 -9.46 -3.44 6.61
N HIS A 74 -8.69 -2.54 5.98
CA HIS A 74 -7.27 -2.75 5.68
C HIS A 74 -6.42 -1.63 6.28
N PRO A 75 -5.46 -1.94 7.17
CA PRO A 75 -4.59 -0.93 7.75
C PRO A 75 -3.67 -0.31 6.70
N THR A 76 -3.27 0.95 6.95
CA THR A 76 -2.21 1.60 6.18
C THR A 76 -0.89 0.95 6.55
N ARG A 77 -0.14 0.53 5.53
CA ARG A 77 1.04 -0.32 5.73
C ARG A 77 2.07 -0.14 4.63
N LEU A 78 3.30 -0.53 4.91
CA LEU A 78 4.36 -0.78 3.95
C LEU A 78 4.50 -2.29 3.77
N GLU A 79 4.47 -2.77 2.54
CA GLU A 79 4.78 -4.17 2.19
C GLU A 79 6.21 -4.25 1.68
N TRP A 80 7.03 -5.11 2.27
CA TRP A 80 8.45 -5.19 1.91
C TRP A 80 8.61 -5.97 0.60
N LEU A 81 9.34 -5.39 -0.35
CA LEU A 81 9.63 -6.01 -1.66
C LEU A 81 11.03 -6.63 -1.71
N VAL A 82 11.82 -6.37 -0.67
CA VAL A 82 13.23 -6.72 -0.55
C VAL A 82 13.39 -7.57 0.71
N ASP A 83 14.21 -8.60 0.63
CA ASP A 83 14.52 -9.47 1.78
C ASP A 83 15.27 -8.71 2.89
N ILE A 84 15.10 -9.20 4.13
CA ILE A 84 15.71 -8.60 5.33
C ILE A 84 17.23 -8.49 5.18
N GLU A 85 17.90 -9.51 4.65
CA GLU A 85 19.36 -9.52 4.46
C GLU A 85 19.81 -8.35 3.55
N THR A 86 19.10 -8.13 2.45
CA THR A 86 19.38 -7.01 1.54
C THR A 86 19.08 -5.64 2.19
N LEU A 87 18.06 -5.55 3.05
CA LEU A 87 17.79 -4.34 3.83
C LEU A 87 18.92 -4.06 4.84
N GLU A 88 19.40 -5.07 5.55
CA GLU A 88 20.53 -4.93 6.50
C GLU A 88 21.79 -4.42 5.80
N ASP A 89 22.13 -4.99 4.64
CA ASP A 89 23.30 -4.59 3.88
C ASP A 89 23.17 -3.15 3.36
N ALA A 90 21.99 -2.76 2.88
CA ALA A 90 21.71 -1.40 2.43
C ALA A 90 21.80 -0.39 3.59
N VAL A 91 21.21 -0.69 4.75
CA VAL A 91 21.28 0.17 5.94
C VAL A 91 22.71 0.27 6.47
N ALA A 92 23.50 -0.81 6.37
CA ALA A 92 24.91 -0.81 6.75
C ALA A 92 25.85 -0.15 5.71
N GLY A 93 25.32 0.30 4.56
CA GLY A 93 26.11 0.92 3.49
C GLY A 93 27.04 -0.07 2.77
N ARG A 94 26.82 -1.37 2.91
CA ARG A 94 27.56 -2.46 2.26
C ARG A 94 26.88 -2.76 0.91
N ILE A 95 27.20 -2.06 -0.17
CA ILE A 95 26.49 -2.20 -1.47
C ILE A 95 27.51 -2.62 -2.57
N PRO A 96 27.26 -3.71 -3.33
CA PRO A 96 26.34 -3.66 -4.48
C PRO A 96 25.44 -4.90 -4.65
N VAL A 97 24.12 -4.72 -4.64
CA VAL A 97 23.23 -5.72 -5.24
C VAL A 97 22.14 -5.05 -6.10
N GLN A 98 22.33 -5.15 -7.42
CA GLN A 98 21.21 -5.22 -8.35
C GLN A 98 20.54 -6.59 -8.14
N ARG A 99 19.48 -6.68 -7.36
CA ARG A 99 18.56 -7.81 -7.43
C ARG A 99 17.21 -7.31 -7.91
N SER A 100 16.84 -7.79 -9.09
CA SER A 100 15.58 -7.48 -9.75
C SER A 100 14.40 -7.81 -8.84
N PRO A 101 13.35 -6.98 -8.85
CA PRO A 101 12.21 -7.15 -7.97
C PRO A 101 11.51 -8.49 -8.22
N ARG A 102 11.11 -9.15 -7.13
CA ARG A 102 10.13 -10.23 -7.14
C ARG A 102 8.77 -9.61 -7.48
N ILE A 103 8.41 -9.63 -8.77
CA ILE A 103 7.10 -9.15 -9.23
C ILE A 103 6.09 -10.23 -8.87
N GLU A 104 5.39 -10.07 -7.75
CA GLU A 104 4.08 -10.69 -7.59
C GLU A 104 3.09 -9.79 -8.32
N VAL A 105 2.67 -10.27 -9.49
CA VAL A 105 1.70 -9.61 -10.37
C VAL A 105 0.36 -9.63 -9.62
N ASP A 106 -0.02 -8.51 -9.03
CA ASP A 106 -1.37 -8.31 -8.52
C ASP A 106 -2.31 -8.26 -9.74
N GLU A 107 -2.93 -9.40 -10.04
CA GLU A 107 -4.01 -9.51 -11.02
C GLU A 107 -5.11 -8.53 -10.62
N GLN A 108 -5.15 -7.37 -11.26
CA GLN A 108 -6.22 -6.41 -11.15
C GLN A 108 -7.57 -7.14 -11.35
N PRO A 109 -8.57 -6.92 -10.48
CA PRO A 109 -9.89 -7.48 -10.69
C PRO A 109 -10.42 -6.97 -12.03
N SER A 110 -10.71 -7.88 -12.95
CA SER A 110 -11.37 -7.58 -14.21
C SER A 110 -12.65 -6.79 -13.92
N LEU A 111 -12.65 -5.50 -14.24
CA LEU A 111 -13.86 -4.69 -14.32
C LEU A 111 -14.67 -5.18 -15.53
N GLY A 112 -15.33 -6.30 -15.33
CA GLY A 112 -16.31 -6.87 -16.23
C GLY A 112 -17.62 -6.12 -16.14
N LEU A 113 -17.79 -5.20 -17.09
CA LEU A 113 -19.03 -4.98 -17.81
C LEU A 113 -20.17 -4.30 -17.02
N TYR A 114 -20.14 -2.97 -17.00
CA TYR A 114 -21.38 -2.21 -17.01
C TYR A 114 -22.02 -2.43 -18.39
N ASP A 115 -23.07 -3.25 -18.45
CA ASP A 115 -23.95 -3.30 -19.62
C ASP A 115 -24.81 -2.03 -19.58
N HIS A 116 -24.29 -1.01 -20.25
CA HIS A 116 -25.03 0.21 -20.56
C HIS A 116 -25.88 -0.11 -21.79
N VAL A 117 -27.13 -0.51 -21.57
CA VAL A 117 -28.18 -0.44 -22.57
C VAL A 117 -29.09 0.72 -22.20
N ASP A 118 -28.70 1.89 -22.72
CA ASP A 118 -29.59 2.95 -23.20
C ASP A 118 -30.77 2.30 -23.98
N ASP A 119 -32.02 2.57 -23.63
CA ASP A 119 -32.80 3.72 -24.10
C ASP A 119 -33.89 3.23 -25.07
N ASP A 120 -34.98 3.99 -25.05
CA ASP A 120 -36.00 4.12 -26.09
C ASP A 120 -37.23 3.17 -26.11
N SER A 121 -38.36 3.83 -25.83
CA SER A 121 -39.69 3.70 -26.45
C SER A 121 -40.44 2.37 -26.42
N ILE A 122 -41.60 2.38 -25.75
CA ILE A 122 -42.86 2.38 -26.52
C ILE A 122 -44.02 2.96 -25.70
N ALA A 123 -44.68 3.97 -26.29
CA ALA A 123 -45.98 4.47 -25.89
C ALA A 123 -47.06 3.40 -26.15
N GLY A 124 -48.06 3.34 -25.29
CA GLY A 124 -49.19 2.43 -25.46
C GLY A 124 -50.37 2.84 -24.59
N ASP A 125 -51.13 3.81 -25.10
CA ASP A 125 -52.57 3.98 -24.84
C ASP A 125 -53.29 2.65 -24.62
N ALA A 126 -54.10 2.57 -23.56
CA ALA A 126 -55.35 1.84 -23.59
C ALA A 126 -56.27 2.38 -22.49
N ASP A 127 -57.22 3.20 -22.91
CA ASP A 127 -58.50 3.44 -22.24
C ASP A 127 -59.11 2.13 -21.71
N ILE A 128 -59.50 2.13 -20.43
CA ILE A 128 -60.66 1.39 -19.95
C ILE A 128 -61.44 2.35 -19.05
N ASP A 129 -62.38 3.06 -19.69
CA ASP A 129 -63.71 3.29 -19.13
C ASP A 129 -64.28 1.94 -18.65
N ASP A 130 -64.92 1.89 -17.48
CA ASP A 130 -66.35 1.60 -17.41
C ASP A 130 -66.87 1.51 -15.97
N ALA A 131 -68.04 2.14 -15.79
CA ALA A 131 -69.10 1.92 -14.81
C ALA A 131 -68.84 2.09 -13.31
N SER A 132 -69.22 3.29 -12.85
CA SER A 132 -70.21 3.49 -11.78
C SER A 132 -71.19 2.32 -11.61
N GLU A 133 -71.47 1.89 -10.38
CA GLU A 133 -72.78 2.12 -9.76
C GLU A 133 -72.74 1.88 -8.25
N VAL A 134 -73.66 2.57 -7.59
CA VAL A 134 -73.96 2.66 -6.16
C VAL A 134 -74.64 1.43 -5.58
#